data_AF-W2C1B3-F1
#
_entry.id   AF-W2C1B3-F1
#
_cell.length_a   1.000
_cell.length_b   1.000
_cell.length_c   1.000
_cell.angle_alpha   90.00
_cell.angle_beta   90.00
_cell.angle_gamma   90.00
#
_symmetry.space_group_name_H-M   'P 1'
#
loop_
_entity.id
_entity.type
_entity.pdbx_description
1 polymer ?
#
loop_
_entity_poly.entity_id
_entity_poly.type
_entity_poly.pdbx_seq_one_letter_code
_entity_poly.pdbx_strand_id
1 'polypeptide(L)'
;MKKEIFYEILDIEHPGDFQYFDNIAELFETSEDVEIDDVYELIQDVDMEVFGELIQNYFADMEDWIPERETDFILLMDNIERSFLGLAQNLSARDDDKGEDLHLRFAEEIVKFRDWYTLSENVECISNSTGESSFASVRDALSSYKESKMGGTEYYYDFKNAMEYSIEEYVMKFDDLIELSE
;
A
#
# COMPACT_ATOMS: atom_id res chain seq x y z
N MET A 1 10.80 -14.07 -6.87
CA MET A 1 10.09 -15.40 -6.86
C MET A 1 10.12 -16.02 -8.28
N LYS A 2 9.50 -17.20 -8.54
CA LYS A 2 9.14 -17.52 -9.94
C LYS A 2 7.88 -16.73 -10.32
N LYS A 3 7.90 -16.11 -11.50
CA LYS A 3 6.79 -15.30 -12.04
C LYS A 3 5.42 -15.97 -11.95
N GLU A 4 5.33 -17.26 -12.28
CA GLU A 4 4.06 -17.98 -12.25
C GLU A 4 3.47 -18.11 -10.84
N ILE A 5 4.32 -18.24 -9.83
CA ILE A 5 3.89 -18.33 -8.43
C ILE A 5 3.42 -16.95 -7.96
N PHE A 6 4.14 -15.89 -8.36
CA PHE A 6 3.73 -14.53 -8.04
C PHE A 6 2.35 -14.19 -8.62
N TYR A 7 2.10 -14.58 -9.87
CA TYR A 7 0.80 -14.37 -10.51
C TYR A 7 -0.32 -15.23 -9.89
N GLU A 8 -0.02 -16.45 -9.45
CA GLU A 8 -0.96 -17.27 -8.70
C GLU A 8 -1.36 -16.63 -7.36
N ILE A 9 -0.41 -16.01 -6.65
CA ILE A 9 -0.70 -15.27 -5.40
C ILE A 9 -1.63 -14.09 -5.67
N LEU A 10 -1.42 -13.37 -6.77
CA LEU A 10 -2.23 -12.22 -7.15
C LEU A 10 -3.57 -12.59 -7.82
N ASP A 11 -3.85 -13.88 -8.00
CA ASP A 11 -5.01 -14.41 -8.73
C ASP A 11 -5.13 -13.85 -10.17
N ILE A 12 -4.01 -13.86 -10.92
CA ILE A 12 -3.95 -13.44 -12.33
C ILE A 12 -3.22 -14.46 -13.20
N GLU A 13 -3.49 -14.48 -14.52
CA GLU A 13 -2.71 -15.27 -15.49
C GLU A 13 -1.72 -14.36 -16.25
N HIS A 14 -2.12 -13.11 -16.49
CA HIS A 14 -1.36 -12.08 -17.19
C HIS A 14 -1.48 -10.72 -16.47
N PRO A 15 -0.50 -9.80 -16.60
CA PRO A 15 -0.59 -8.45 -16.03
C PRO A 15 -1.88 -7.70 -16.39
N GLY A 16 -2.39 -7.89 -17.61
CA GLY A 16 -3.65 -7.29 -18.05
C GLY A 16 -4.90 -7.76 -17.28
N ASP A 17 -4.82 -8.86 -16.53
CA ASP A 17 -5.90 -9.36 -15.68
C ASP A 17 -5.95 -8.66 -14.31
N PHE A 18 -4.94 -7.85 -13.98
CA PHE A 18 -4.89 -7.04 -12.75
C PHE A 18 -5.90 -5.89 -12.82
N GLN A 19 -7.16 -6.19 -12.52
CA GLN A 19 -8.29 -5.26 -12.69
C GLN A 19 -9.27 -5.27 -11.51
N TYR A 20 -9.03 -6.11 -10.50
CA TYR A 20 -9.94 -6.31 -9.38
C TYR A 20 -9.31 -5.90 -8.06
N PHE A 21 -10.17 -5.50 -7.12
CA PHE A 21 -9.77 -5.13 -5.76
C PHE A 21 -8.96 -6.24 -5.07
N ASP A 22 -9.36 -7.50 -5.28
CA ASP A 22 -8.67 -8.64 -4.68
C ASP A 22 -7.21 -8.73 -5.16
N ASN A 23 -6.89 -8.31 -6.40
CA ASN A 23 -5.52 -8.33 -6.91
C ASN A 23 -4.61 -7.34 -6.15
N ILE A 24 -5.10 -6.12 -5.87
CA ILE A 24 -4.32 -5.11 -5.14
C ILE A 24 -4.25 -5.44 -3.64
N ALA A 25 -5.31 -6.01 -3.08
CA ALA A 25 -5.31 -6.49 -1.70
C ALA A 25 -4.29 -7.62 -1.52
N GLU A 26 -4.27 -8.62 -2.40
CA GLU A 26 -3.25 -9.69 -2.35
C GLU A 26 -1.83 -9.14 -2.55
N LEU A 27 -1.63 -8.19 -3.47
CA LEU A 27 -0.34 -7.55 -3.65
C LEU A 27 0.14 -6.91 -2.35
N PHE A 28 -0.72 -6.19 -1.61
CA PHE A 28 -0.32 -5.51 -0.38
C PHE A 28 -0.26 -6.40 0.85
N GLU A 29 -1.09 -7.44 0.91
CA GLU A 29 -1.37 -8.17 2.14
C GLU A 29 -0.82 -9.60 2.17
N THR A 30 -0.37 -10.16 1.05
CA THR A 30 0.17 -11.52 1.05
C THR A 30 1.36 -11.64 2.00
N SER A 31 1.41 -12.74 2.76
CA SER A 31 2.53 -13.05 3.66
C SER A 31 3.73 -13.66 2.93
N GLU A 32 3.59 -13.96 1.64
CA GLU A 32 4.67 -14.47 0.82
C GLU A 32 5.71 -13.38 0.53
N ASP A 33 6.95 -13.84 0.33
CA ASP A 33 8.08 -12.97 -0.02
C ASP A 33 7.92 -12.49 -1.47
N VAL A 34 7.86 -11.17 -1.65
CA VAL A 34 7.69 -10.52 -2.96
C VAL A 34 8.89 -9.63 -3.18
N GLU A 35 9.69 -9.92 -4.20
CA GLU A 35 10.89 -9.16 -4.51
C GLU A 35 10.54 -7.92 -5.34
N ILE A 36 11.36 -6.88 -5.24
CA ILE A 36 11.20 -5.64 -6.03
C ILE A 36 11.14 -5.97 -7.53
N ASP A 37 11.97 -6.90 -8.00
CA ASP A 37 12.00 -7.34 -9.40
C ASP A 37 10.66 -7.96 -9.84
N ASP A 38 9.97 -8.71 -8.95
CA ASP A 38 8.67 -9.31 -9.26
C ASP A 38 7.60 -8.21 -9.48
N VAL A 39 7.57 -7.21 -8.59
CA VAL A 39 6.64 -6.07 -8.70
C VAL A 39 6.98 -5.20 -9.90
N TYR A 40 8.27 -4.93 -10.11
CA TYR A 40 8.77 -4.14 -11.24
C TYR A 40 8.30 -4.72 -12.58
N GLU A 41 8.49 -6.03 -12.78
CA GLU A 41 8.03 -6.71 -14.00
C GLU A 41 6.50 -6.67 -14.16
N LEU A 42 5.73 -6.75 -13.07
CA LEU A 42 4.28 -6.64 -13.12
C LEU A 42 3.85 -5.26 -13.60
N ILE A 43 4.32 -4.20 -12.92
CA ILE A 43 3.83 -2.84 -13.16
C ILE A 43 4.26 -2.26 -14.51
N GLN A 44 5.19 -2.89 -15.22
CA GLN A 44 5.51 -2.54 -16.62
C GLN A 44 4.36 -2.83 -17.59
N ASP A 45 3.53 -3.83 -17.28
CA ASP A 45 2.55 -4.38 -18.22
C ASP A 45 1.09 -4.24 -17.73
N VAL A 46 0.86 -3.79 -16.49
CA VAL A 46 -0.51 -3.49 -16.00
C VAL A 46 -0.97 -2.10 -16.49
N ASP A 47 -2.27 -1.94 -16.64
CA ASP A 47 -2.86 -0.62 -16.93
C ASP A 47 -2.74 0.28 -15.69
N MET A 48 -1.88 1.30 -15.78
CA MET A 48 -1.59 2.22 -14.68
C MET A 48 -2.79 3.09 -14.27
N GLU A 49 -3.73 3.37 -15.17
CA GLU A 49 -4.96 4.08 -14.80
C GLU A 49 -5.82 3.19 -13.89
N VAL A 50 -6.03 1.94 -14.30
CA VAL A 50 -6.76 0.94 -13.50
C VAL A 50 -6.04 0.67 -12.17
N PHE A 51 -4.71 0.50 -12.20
CA PHE A 51 -3.90 0.27 -11.00
C PHE A 51 -4.04 1.42 -10.00
N GLY A 52 -4.03 2.68 -10.48
CA GLY A 52 -4.27 3.86 -9.66
C GLY A 52 -5.67 3.88 -9.02
N GLU A 53 -6.71 3.53 -9.78
CA GLU A 53 -8.08 3.41 -9.24
C GLU A 53 -8.17 2.32 -8.16
N LEU A 54 -7.51 1.18 -8.34
CA LEU A 54 -7.47 0.10 -7.37
C LEU A 54 -6.76 0.51 -6.07
N ILE A 55 -5.64 1.24 -6.17
CA ILE A 55 -4.96 1.83 -5.00
C ILE A 55 -5.91 2.75 -4.25
N GLN A 56 -6.56 3.69 -4.95
CA GLN A 56 -7.48 4.63 -4.33
C GLN A 56 -8.62 3.91 -3.58
N ASN A 57 -9.22 2.90 -4.22
CA ASN A 57 -10.28 2.10 -3.59
C ASN A 57 -9.78 1.35 -2.35
N TYR A 58 -8.58 0.78 -2.40
CA TYR A 58 -7.97 0.06 -1.28
C TYR A 58 -7.72 0.97 -0.08
N PHE A 59 -7.14 2.15 -0.29
CA PHE A 59 -6.88 3.10 0.80
C PHE A 59 -8.19 3.69 1.37
N ALA A 60 -9.19 3.95 0.53
CA ALA A 60 -10.50 4.42 0.99
C ALA A 60 -11.20 3.41 1.90
N ASP A 61 -11.17 2.12 1.56
CA ASP A 61 -11.74 1.06 2.41
C ASP A 61 -10.97 0.95 3.75
N MET A 62 -9.65 1.16 3.72
CA MET A 62 -8.81 1.09 4.91
C MET A 62 -9.06 2.25 5.89
N GLU A 63 -9.34 3.46 5.39
CA GLU A 63 -9.55 4.66 6.22
C GLU A 63 -10.66 4.43 7.26
N ASP A 64 -11.73 3.75 6.87
CA ASP A 64 -12.85 3.37 7.74
C ASP A 64 -12.44 2.47 8.93
N TRP A 65 -11.27 1.83 8.85
CA TRP A 65 -10.77 0.89 9.86
C TRP A 65 -9.70 1.51 10.75
N ILE A 66 -9.36 2.78 10.54
CA ILE A 66 -8.44 3.51 11.41
C ILE A 66 -9.22 4.09 12.60
N PRO A 67 -8.75 3.93 13.85
CA PRO A 67 -9.41 4.58 14.98
C PRO A 67 -9.39 6.11 14.85
N GLU A 68 -10.55 6.76 14.92
CA GLU A 68 -10.72 8.22 14.72
C GLU A 68 -9.74 9.12 15.50
N ARG A 69 -9.26 8.65 16.65
CA ARG A 69 -8.32 9.38 17.51
C ARG A 69 -6.90 9.44 16.94
N GLU A 70 -6.55 8.57 16.01
CA GLU A 70 -5.20 8.42 15.44
C GLU A 70 -5.02 9.37 14.24
N THR A 71 -5.31 10.65 14.43
CA THR A 71 -5.32 11.66 13.36
C THR A 71 -3.98 11.79 12.62
N ASP A 72 -2.86 11.68 13.35
CA ASP A 72 -1.53 11.74 12.73
C ASP A 72 -1.26 10.52 11.85
N PHE A 73 -1.78 9.36 12.22
CA PHE A 73 -1.67 8.13 11.44
C PHE A 73 -2.56 8.17 10.19
N ILE A 74 -3.79 8.70 10.30
CA ILE A 74 -4.64 8.97 9.13
C ILE A 74 -3.90 9.85 8.13
N LEU A 75 -3.28 10.94 8.59
CA LEU A 75 -2.50 11.83 7.72
C LEU A 75 -1.29 11.13 7.09
N LEU A 76 -0.63 10.20 7.79
CA LEU A 76 0.44 9.40 7.21
C LEU A 76 -0.10 8.53 6.06
N MET A 77 -1.21 7.83 6.28
CA MET A 77 -1.84 6.99 5.26
C MET A 77 -2.26 7.78 4.03
N ASP A 78 -2.88 8.97 4.22
CA ASP A 78 -3.21 9.89 3.12
C ASP A 78 -1.99 10.28 2.29
N ASN A 79 -0.84 10.51 2.95
CA ASN A 79 0.38 10.90 2.25
C ASN A 79 1.01 9.73 1.49
N ILE A 80 0.90 8.50 2.02
CA ILE A 80 1.31 7.28 1.32
C ILE A 80 0.45 7.09 0.06
N GLU A 81 -0.88 7.17 0.21
CA GLU A 81 -1.82 7.07 -0.92
C GLU A 81 -1.49 8.10 -2.01
N ARG A 82 -1.31 9.37 -1.63
CA ARG A 82 -0.96 10.44 -2.58
C ARG A 82 0.36 10.19 -3.30
N SER A 83 1.35 9.64 -2.60
CA SER A 83 2.63 9.26 -3.21
C SER A 83 2.43 8.19 -4.29
N PHE A 84 1.66 7.14 -3.96
CA PHE A 84 1.37 6.02 -4.85
C PHE A 84 0.56 6.49 -6.08
N LEU A 85 -0.49 7.27 -5.86
CA LEU A 85 -1.29 7.83 -6.95
C LEU A 85 -0.47 8.78 -7.83
N GLY A 86 0.44 9.56 -7.24
CA GLY A 86 1.38 10.39 -8.00
C GLY A 86 2.27 9.57 -8.92
N LEU A 87 2.85 8.47 -8.42
CA LEU A 87 3.68 7.56 -9.22
C LEU A 87 2.86 6.89 -10.33
N ALA A 88 1.68 6.34 -10.02
CA ALA A 88 0.79 5.71 -11.00
C ALA A 88 0.39 6.67 -12.12
N GLN A 89 -0.02 7.91 -11.78
CA GLN A 89 -0.37 8.93 -12.76
C GLN A 89 0.80 9.34 -13.67
N ASN A 90 2.02 9.40 -13.12
CA ASN A 90 3.20 9.72 -13.93
C ASN A 90 3.58 8.59 -14.88
N LEU A 91 3.28 7.34 -14.53
CA LEU A 91 3.49 6.19 -15.40
C LEU A 91 2.39 6.06 -16.46
N SER A 92 1.13 6.38 -16.14
CA SER A 92 0.04 6.38 -17.14
C SER A 92 0.18 7.48 -18.19
N ALA A 93 0.74 8.64 -17.81
CA ALA A 93 0.89 9.79 -18.72
C ALA A 93 2.08 9.68 -19.70
N ARG A 94 2.96 8.68 -19.55
CA ARG A 94 4.19 8.56 -20.36
C ARG A 94 4.01 7.54 -21.49
N ASP A 95 4.21 8.01 -22.73
CA ASP A 95 4.20 7.19 -23.95
C ASP A 95 5.60 6.64 -24.33
N ASP A 96 6.67 6.89 -23.56
CA ASP A 96 8.05 6.56 -23.93
C ASP A 96 8.80 5.60 -22.98
N ASP A 97 9.76 4.85 -23.55
CA ASP A 97 10.63 3.86 -22.88
C ASP A 97 11.54 4.45 -21.77
N LYS A 98 11.34 5.70 -21.33
CA LYS A 98 12.15 6.36 -20.28
C LYS A 98 11.54 6.28 -18.88
N GLY A 99 10.47 5.48 -18.72
CA GLY A 99 9.82 5.24 -17.44
C GLY A 99 10.55 4.25 -16.52
N GLU A 100 11.65 3.61 -16.94
CA GLU A 100 12.31 2.54 -16.16
C GLU A 100 12.66 2.96 -14.72
N ASP A 101 13.21 4.17 -14.54
CA ASP A 101 13.54 4.72 -13.21
C ASP A 101 12.29 4.91 -12.34
N LEU A 102 11.14 5.25 -12.93
CA LEU A 102 9.88 5.46 -12.20
C LEU A 102 9.21 4.14 -11.84
N HIS A 103 9.23 3.15 -12.74
CA HIS A 103 8.76 1.80 -12.43
C HIS A 103 9.57 1.22 -11.27
N LEU A 104 10.90 1.29 -11.33
CA LEU A 104 11.74 0.74 -10.26
C LEU A 104 11.41 1.39 -8.91
N ARG A 105 11.31 2.72 -8.87
CA ARG A 105 10.91 3.44 -7.65
C ARG A 105 9.53 3.05 -7.15
N PHE A 106 8.57 2.86 -8.04
CA PHE A 106 7.23 2.49 -7.61
C PHE A 106 7.19 1.06 -7.07
N ALA A 107 7.93 0.14 -7.69
CA ALA A 107 8.12 -1.21 -7.17
C ALA A 107 8.80 -1.21 -5.78
N GLU A 108 9.84 -0.39 -5.59
CA GLU A 108 10.50 -0.19 -4.29
C GLU A 108 9.53 0.33 -3.22
N GLU A 109 8.73 1.34 -3.55
CA GLU A 109 7.74 1.90 -2.61
C GLU A 109 6.61 0.91 -2.29
N ILE A 110 6.14 0.11 -3.25
CA ILE A 110 5.16 -0.95 -3.02
C ILE A 110 5.73 -1.99 -2.05
N VAL A 111 6.93 -2.52 -2.30
CA VAL A 111 7.54 -3.54 -1.44
C VAL A 111 7.81 -2.98 -0.04
N LYS A 112 8.32 -1.76 0.06
CA LYS A 112 8.51 -1.07 1.34
C LYS A 112 7.21 -0.87 2.11
N PHE A 113 6.13 -0.51 1.44
CA PHE A 113 4.81 -0.42 2.06
C PHE A 113 4.36 -1.79 2.56
N ARG A 114 4.48 -2.87 1.77
CA ARG A 114 4.13 -4.23 2.20
C ARG A 114 4.88 -4.65 3.46
N ASP A 115 6.19 -4.44 3.48
CA ASP A 115 7.03 -4.81 4.62
C ASP A 115 6.60 -4.07 5.89
N TRP A 116 6.27 -2.80 5.78
CA TRP A 116 5.81 -1.98 6.88
C TRP A 116 4.36 -2.28 7.31
N TYR A 117 3.46 -2.48 6.34
CA TYR A 117 2.02 -2.61 6.56
C TYR A 117 1.64 -4.00 7.05
N THR A 118 2.22 -5.03 6.45
CA THR A 118 1.81 -6.44 6.62
C THR A 118 2.79 -7.22 7.49
N LEU A 119 4.10 -7.02 7.31
CA LEU A 119 5.12 -7.90 7.90
C LEU A 119 5.75 -7.36 9.19
N SER A 120 5.79 -6.04 9.38
CA SER A 120 6.41 -5.41 10.55
C SER A 120 5.45 -5.35 11.72
N GLU A 121 5.84 -5.85 12.90
CA GLU A 121 5.09 -5.71 14.15
C GLU A 121 5.29 -4.31 14.78
N ASN A 122 4.64 -3.31 14.22
CA ASN A 122 4.84 -1.88 14.51
C ASN A 122 3.63 -1.18 15.15
N VAL A 123 2.61 -1.91 15.58
CA VAL A 123 1.46 -1.37 16.32
C VAL A 123 1.35 -2.05 17.67
N GLU A 124 1.34 -1.27 18.75
CA GLU A 124 1.11 -1.80 20.09
C GLU A 124 -0.39 -1.94 20.34
N CYS A 125 -0.83 -3.16 20.65
CA CYS A 125 -2.21 -3.51 20.96
C CYS A 125 -2.34 -3.80 22.45
N ILE A 126 -3.07 -2.95 23.17
CA ILE A 126 -3.23 -3.05 24.63
C ILE A 126 -4.65 -3.49 24.94
N SER A 127 -4.81 -4.67 25.55
CA SER A 127 -6.11 -5.21 25.93
C SER A 127 -6.82 -4.28 26.91
N ASN A 128 -8.02 -3.82 26.57
CA ASN A 128 -8.81 -2.96 27.46
C ASN A 128 -9.26 -3.69 28.74
N SER A 129 -9.28 -5.02 28.70
CA SER A 129 -9.75 -5.87 29.81
C SER A 129 -8.66 -6.27 30.79
N THR A 130 -7.45 -6.55 30.30
CA THR A 130 -6.32 -7.05 31.10
C THR A 130 -5.19 -6.04 31.25
N GLY A 131 -5.09 -5.05 30.35
CA GLY A 131 -3.96 -4.14 30.26
C GLY A 131 -2.68 -4.78 29.70
N GLU A 132 -2.75 -6.03 29.25
CA GLU A 132 -1.61 -6.71 28.60
C GLU A 132 -1.38 -6.13 27.20
N SER A 133 -0.11 -6.00 26.84
CA SER A 133 0.34 -5.45 25.56
C SER A 133 0.92 -6.55 24.68
N SER A 134 0.62 -6.48 23.38
CA SER A 134 1.22 -7.27 22.31
C SER A 134 1.50 -6.37 21.12
N PHE A 135 2.37 -6.80 20.20
CA PHE A 135 2.61 -6.10 18.94
C PHE A 135 1.94 -6.85 17.79
N ALA A 136 1.47 -6.08 16.81
CA ALA A 136 0.89 -6.57 15.57
C ALA A 136 1.35 -5.66 14.42
N SER A 137 1.16 -6.13 13.18
CA SER A 137 1.32 -5.28 12.01
C SER A 137 0.18 -4.28 11.89
N VAL A 138 0.37 -3.25 11.06
CA VAL A 138 -0.69 -2.27 10.75
C VAL A 138 -1.93 -2.99 10.23
N ARG A 139 -1.77 -3.90 9.25
CA ARG A 139 -2.86 -4.69 8.68
C ARG A 139 -3.65 -5.45 9.76
N ASP A 140 -2.95 -6.18 10.62
CA ASP A 140 -3.57 -7.03 11.63
C ASP A 140 -4.25 -6.18 12.73
N ALA A 141 -3.65 -5.05 13.09
CA ALA A 141 -4.23 -4.09 14.03
C ALA A 141 -5.53 -3.47 13.50
N LEU A 142 -5.55 -3.03 12.23
CA LEU A 142 -6.74 -2.49 11.59
C LEU A 142 -7.85 -3.54 11.43
N SER A 143 -7.49 -4.76 11.04
CA SER A 143 -8.42 -5.89 10.96
C SER A 143 -9.03 -6.21 12.33
N SER A 144 -8.20 -6.25 13.38
CA SER A 144 -8.66 -6.45 14.75
C SER A 144 -9.58 -5.31 15.22
N TYR A 145 -9.26 -4.06 14.87
CA TYR A 145 -10.12 -2.92 15.21
C TYR A 145 -11.48 -3.02 14.53
N LYS A 146 -11.52 -3.36 13.25
CA LYS A 146 -12.75 -3.59 12.48
C LYS A 146 -13.62 -4.69 13.12
N GLU A 147 -13.02 -5.80 13.54
CA GLU A 147 -13.71 -6.87 14.26
C GLU A 147 -14.27 -6.41 15.61
N SER A 148 -13.54 -5.56 16.35
CA SER A 148 -13.99 -5.03 17.64
C SER A 148 -15.30 -4.24 17.52
N LYS A 149 -15.49 -3.52 16.40
CA LYS A 149 -16.75 -2.78 16.12
C LYS A 149 -17.96 -3.69 15.94
N MET A 150 -17.73 -4.96 15.64
CA MET A 150 -18.77 -5.99 15.47
C MET A 150 -18.98 -6.83 16.74
N GLY A 151 -18.41 -6.42 17.88
CA GLY A 151 -18.51 -7.13 19.15
C GLY A 151 -17.33 -8.07 19.43
N GLY A 152 -16.22 -7.92 18.70
CA GLY A 152 -14.95 -8.57 19.02
C GLY A 152 -14.28 -8.01 20.29
N THR A 153 -13.10 -8.53 20.62
CA THR A 153 -12.31 -8.05 21.76
C THR A 153 -11.81 -6.63 21.50
N GLU A 154 -11.98 -5.74 22.47
CA GLU A 154 -11.54 -4.35 22.35
C GLU A 154 -10.11 -4.16 22.86
N TYR A 155 -9.30 -3.50 22.03
CA TYR A 155 -7.94 -3.07 22.36
C TYR A 155 -7.82 -1.56 22.20
N TYR A 156 -6.82 -0.99 22.87
CA TYR A 156 -6.24 0.29 22.51
C TYR A 156 -5.09 0.01 21.52
N TYR A 157 -5.19 0.56 20.32
CA TYR A 157 -4.15 0.47 19.29
C TYR A 157 -3.31 1.74 19.33
N ASP A 158 -1.98 1.62 19.48
CA ASP A 158 -1.00 2.71 19.47
C ASP A 158 -0.13 2.61 18.21
N PHE A 159 -0.26 3.57 17.30
CA PHE A 159 0.45 3.59 16.02
C PHE A 159 1.78 4.35 16.06
N LYS A 160 2.25 4.80 17.23
CA LYS A 160 3.48 5.62 17.32
C LYS A 160 4.70 5.00 16.64
N ASN A 161 4.89 3.68 16.74
CA ASN A 161 6.02 3.02 16.09
C ASN A 161 5.82 2.92 14.56
N ALA A 162 4.57 2.81 14.08
CA ALA A 162 4.26 2.83 12.66
C ALA A 162 4.56 4.20 12.00
N MET A 163 4.61 5.29 12.79
CA MET A 163 4.96 6.63 12.30
C MET A 163 6.40 6.78 11.79
N GLU A 164 7.26 5.77 11.96
CA GLU A 164 8.62 5.76 11.42
C GLU A 164 8.67 5.52 9.90
N TYR A 165 7.53 5.27 9.24
CA TYR A 165 7.46 5.14 7.78
C TYR A 165 7.98 6.41 7.09
N SER A 166 9.01 6.25 6.26
CA SER A 166 9.52 7.34 5.45
C SER A 166 8.82 7.36 4.09
N ILE A 167 8.30 8.51 3.69
CA ILE A 167 7.84 8.73 2.31
C ILE A 167 9.02 9.37 1.57
N GLU A 168 9.46 8.76 0.47
CA GLU A 168 10.43 9.42 -0.39
C GLU A 168 9.77 10.61 -1.08
N GLU A 169 10.33 11.82 -0.90
CA GLU A 169 9.80 13.01 -1.55
C GLU A 169 9.89 12.86 -3.07
N TYR A 170 8.74 12.73 -3.72
CA TYR A 170 8.66 12.75 -5.17
C TYR A 170 9.03 14.15 -5.70
N VAL A 171 10.24 14.28 -6.23
CA VAL A 171 10.65 15.47 -6.99
C VAL A 171 10.08 15.36 -8.39
N MET A 172 8.85 15.83 -8.55
CA MET A 172 8.29 16.15 -9.87
C MET A 172 9.26 17.12 -10.55
N LYS A 173 9.82 16.74 -11.71
CA LYS A 173 10.74 17.63 -12.40
C LYS A 173 9.93 18.82 -12.92
N PHE A 174 10.50 20.01 -12.86
CA PHE A 174 9.84 21.27 -13.24
C PHE A 174 9.27 21.24 -14.67
N ASP A 175 9.80 20.36 -15.53
CA ASP A 175 9.34 20.15 -16.91
C ASP A 175 7.98 19.42 -16.96
N ASP A 176 7.70 18.49 -16.04
CA ASP A 176 6.41 17.76 -15.95
C ASP A 176 5.26 18.71 -15.50
N LEU A 177 5.57 19.77 -14.75
CA LEU A 177 4.60 20.80 -14.34
C LEU A 177 4.15 21.70 -15.50
N ILE A 178 4.99 21.86 -16.54
CA ILE A 178 4.71 22.74 -17.66
C ILE A 178 3.80 22.03 -18.67
N GLU A 179 3.99 20.73 -18.90
CA GLU A 179 3.17 19.92 -19.81
C GLU A 179 1.72 19.73 -19.34
N LEU A 180 1.45 19.75 -18.03
CA LEU A 180 0.08 19.72 -17.47
C LEU A 180 -0.66 21.07 -17.55
N SER A 181 0.01 22.14 -17.98
CA SER A 181 -0.52 23.51 -18.01
C SER A 181 -0.83 24.05 -19.42
N GLU A 182 -0.67 23.23 -20.46
CA GLU A 182 -1.05 23.52 -21.86
C GLU A 182 -2.25 22.67 -22.31
#